data_AF-A0A4V3GX60-F1
#
_entry.id   AF-A0A4V3GX60-F1
#
_cell.length_a   1.000
_cell.length_b   1.000
_cell.length_c   1.000
_cell.angle_alpha   90.00
_cell.angle_beta   90.00
_cell.angle_gamma   90.00
#
_symmetry.space_group_name_H-M   'P 1'
#
loop_
_entity.id
_entity.type
_entity.pdbx_description
1 polymer ?
#
loop_
_entity_poly.entity_id
_entity_poly.type
_entity_poly.pdbx_seq_one_letter_code
_entity_poly.pdbx_strand_id
1 'polypeptide(L)'
;MSSQILFNLATKEIIWSIAQAKGLPKPNKKSLCKSARIQVNDYDKYSLLEIDKHYTALEAKDNLRIVVINNYYKVVEKPTLKLSYSNTTTNRVKLTVKLVNTLDQDNFKEVNLKLAGVKFTIQLNNNQGTKVVELPKGRYQVVCIDDIFISEILKIRVV
;
A
#
# COMPACT_ATOMS: atom_id res chain seq x y z
N MET A 1 8.77 -20.21 7.83
CA MET A 1 8.34 -20.53 6.47
C MET A 1 8.62 -19.32 5.61
N SER A 2 9.22 -19.46 4.43
CA SER A 2 9.45 -18.34 3.52
C SER A 2 8.29 -18.23 2.52
N SER A 3 8.17 -17.10 1.84
CA SER A 3 7.29 -16.96 0.66
C SER A 3 8.09 -16.52 -0.54
N GLN A 4 7.65 -16.96 -1.71
CA GLN A 4 8.14 -16.46 -2.98
C GLN A 4 7.15 -15.45 -3.53
N ILE A 5 7.65 -14.26 -3.85
CA ILE A 5 6.90 -13.16 -4.44
C ILE A 5 7.33 -13.01 -5.88
N LEU A 6 6.37 -13.20 -6.80
CA LEU A 6 6.53 -12.88 -8.21
C LEU A 6 6.01 -11.47 -8.45
N PHE A 7 6.85 -10.63 -9.04
CA PHE A 7 6.50 -9.24 -9.33
C PHE A 7 6.91 -8.86 -10.76
N ASN A 8 6.26 -7.85 -11.31
CA ASN A 8 6.57 -7.29 -12.62
C ASN A 8 7.76 -6.33 -12.53
N LEU A 9 8.76 -6.49 -13.39
CA LEU A 9 9.98 -5.67 -13.36
C LEU A 9 9.73 -4.20 -13.74
N ALA A 10 8.76 -3.94 -14.63
CA ALA A 10 8.42 -2.60 -15.09
C ALA A 10 7.51 -1.87 -14.09
N THR A 11 6.41 -2.50 -13.67
CA THR A 11 5.40 -1.85 -12.79
C THR A 11 5.73 -2.01 -11.31
N LYS A 12 6.63 -2.94 -10.94
CA LYS A 12 6.96 -3.32 -9.56
C LYS A 12 5.77 -3.89 -8.77
N GLU A 13 4.69 -4.23 -9.47
CA GLU A 13 3.49 -4.80 -8.87
C GLU A 13 3.70 -6.27 -8.53
N ILE A 14 3.25 -6.66 -7.34
CA ILE A 14 3.22 -8.04 -6.91
C ILE A 14 2.07 -8.73 -7.65
N ILE A 15 2.39 -9.78 -8.41
CA ILE A 15 1.40 -10.52 -9.20
C ILE A 15 0.91 -11.74 -8.43
N TRP A 16 1.83 -12.39 -7.72
CA TRP A 16 1.60 -13.67 -7.08
C TRP A 16 2.52 -13.86 -5.88
N SER A 17 2.03 -14.58 -4.87
CA SER A 17 2.81 -15.03 -3.73
C SER A 17 2.41 -16.45 -3.37
N ILE A 18 3.39 -17.30 -3.03
CA ILE A 18 3.15 -18.59 -2.39
C ILE A 18 4.06 -18.76 -1.20
N ALA A 19 3.54 -19.39 -0.16
CA ALA A 19 4.34 -19.89 0.92
C ALA A 19 5.11 -21.13 0.47
N GLN A 20 6.40 -21.16 0.79
CA GLN A 20 7.26 -22.30 0.53
C GLN A 20 7.87 -22.78 1.85
N ALA A 21 7.79 -24.09 2.08
CA ALA A 21 8.55 -24.71 3.16
C ALA A 21 10.04 -24.67 2.79
N LYS A 22 10.89 -24.34 3.77
CA LYS A 22 12.34 -24.32 3.58
C LYS A 22 12.81 -25.70 3.09
N GLY A 23 13.57 -25.73 2.00
CA GLY A 23 14.14 -26.95 1.42
C GLY A 23 13.32 -27.59 0.28
N LEU A 24 12.14 -27.08 -0.07
CA LEU A 24 11.43 -27.53 -1.27
C LEU A 24 12.07 -26.94 -2.55
N PRO A 25 12.07 -27.69 -3.67
CA PRO A 25 12.55 -27.18 -4.94
C PRO A 25 11.70 -25.98 -5.39
N LYS A 26 12.34 -24.99 -6.00
CA LYS A 26 11.64 -23.83 -6.56
C LYS A 26 10.64 -24.31 -7.64
N PRO A 27 9.44 -23.69 -7.73
CA PRO A 27 8.46 -24.04 -8.76
C PRO A 27 9.09 -23.95 -10.14
N ASN A 28 8.78 -24.92 -11.02
CA ASN A 28 9.23 -24.82 -12.40
C ASN A 28 8.54 -23.63 -13.12
N LYS A 29 9.19 -23.07 -14.14
CA LYS A 29 8.71 -21.87 -14.88
C LYS A 29 7.26 -22.03 -15.36
N LYS A 30 6.89 -23.18 -15.93
CA LYS A 30 5.53 -23.43 -16.46
C LYS A 30 4.46 -23.45 -15.37
N SER A 31 4.73 -24.13 -14.26
CA SER A 31 3.83 -24.22 -13.11
C SER A 31 3.64 -22.88 -12.43
N LEU A 32 4.72 -22.10 -12.30
CA LEU A 32 4.65 -20.74 -11.79
C LEU A 32 3.77 -19.88 -12.69
N CYS A 33 4.03 -19.89 -14.01
CA CYS A 33 3.25 -19.10 -14.97
C CYS A 33 1.76 -19.47 -14.93
N LYS A 34 1.45 -20.77 -14.86
CA LYS A 34 0.07 -21.26 -14.73
C LYS A 34 -0.60 -20.77 -13.45
N SER A 35 0.09 -20.84 -12.31
CA SER A 35 -0.43 -20.41 -11.01
C SER A 35 -0.63 -18.89 -10.95
N ALA A 36 0.34 -18.12 -11.47
CA ALA A 36 0.29 -16.67 -11.54
C ALA A 36 -0.57 -16.13 -12.70
N ARG A 37 -1.13 -17.02 -13.54
CA ARG A 37 -1.93 -16.68 -14.73
C ARG A 37 -1.22 -15.75 -15.71
N ILE A 38 0.09 -15.96 -15.90
CA ILE A 38 0.91 -15.25 -16.88
C ILE A 38 1.26 -16.16 -18.07
N GLN A 39 1.48 -15.58 -19.24
CA GLN A 39 1.98 -16.34 -20.39
C GLN A 39 3.46 -16.71 -20.16
N VAL A 40 3.85 -17.92 -20.55
CA VAL A 40 5.23 -18.41 -20.35
C VAL A 40 6.26 -17.55 -21.09
N ASN A 41 5.87 -17.00 -22.25
CA ASN A 41 6.71 -16.11 -23.06
C ASN A 41 6.92 -14.75 -22.39
N ASP A 42 6.02 -14.33 -21.50
CA ASP A 42 6.13 -13.06 -20.79
C ASP A 42 6.95 -13.16 -19.49
N TYR A 43 7.36 -14.37 -19.09
CA TYR A 43 8.05 -14.61 -17.83
C TYR A 43 9.27 -13.71 -17.60
N ASP A 44 9.99 -13.36 -18.67
CA ASP A 44 11.22 -12.57 -18.58
C ASP A 44 10.95 -11.10 -18.17
N LYS A 45 9.67 -10.69 -18.17
CA LYS A 45 9.20 -9.40 -17.62
C LYS A 45 9.01 -9.44 -16.10
N TYR A 46 9.20 -10.59 -15.46
CA TYR A 46 8.94 -10.81 -14.05
C TYR A 46 10.20 -11.31 -13.33
N SER A 47 10.22 -11.12 -12.02
CA SER A 47 11.27 -11.66 -11.16
C SER A 47 10.69 -12.22 -9.87
N LEU A 48 11.42 -13.15 -9.27
CA LEU A 48 11.06 -13.83 -8.04
C LEU A 48 11.96 -13.37 -6.91
N LEU A 49 11.35 -12.95 -5.81
CA LEU A 49 12.03 -12.67 -4.55
C LEU A 49 11.56 -13.64 -3.48
N GLU A 50 12.47 -14.03 -2.60
CA GLU A 50 12.16 -14.83 -1.42
C GLU A 50 12.10 -13.91 -0.19
N ILE A 51 11.12 -14.14 0.67
CA ILE A 51 10.94 -13.43 1.93
C ILE A 51 10.76 -14.42 3.08
N ASP A 52 11.30 -14.11 4.25
CA ASP A 52 11.29 -15.02 5.42
C ASP A 52 9.97 -15.09 6.19
N LYS A 53 8.88 -14.59 5.61
CA LYS A 53 7.53 -14.56 6.18
C LYS A 53 6.54 -15.25 5.26
N HIS A 54 5.47 -15.78 5.84
CA HIS A 54 4.32 -16.33 5.11
C HIS A 54 3.41 -15.19 4.65
N TYR A 55 3.15 -15.07 3.35
CA TYR A 55 2.16 -14.16 2.80
C TYR A 55 1.37 -14.85 1.69
N THR A 56 0.04 -14.77 1.78
CA THR A 56 -0.82 -15.05 0.63
C THR A 56 -0.64 -13.99 -0.46
N ALA A 57 -1.07 -14.28 -1.68
CA ALA A 57 -1.00 -13.32 -2.79
C ALA A 57 -1.78 -12.01 -2.50
N LEU A 58 -2.91 -12.11 -1.78
CA LEU A 58 -3.71 -10.95 -1.40
C LEU A 58 -3.00 -10.12 -0.33
N GLU A 59 -2.55 -10.74 0.76
CA GLU A 59 -1.85 -10.02 1.83
C GLU A 59 -0.54 -9.38 1.34
N ALA A 60 0.18 -10.05 0.44
CA ALA A 60 1.38 -9.49 -0.17
C ALA A 60 1.03 -8.24 -1.00
N LYS A 61 -0.03 -8.29 -1.80
CA LYS A 61 -0.49 -7.14 -2.59
C LYS A 61 -0.97 -5.98 -1.71
N ASP A 62 -1.63 -6.28 -0.61
CA ASP A 62 -2.21 -5.26 0.27
C ASP A 62 -1.15 -4.59 1.14
N ASN A 63 -0.17 -5.35 1.65
CA ASN A 63 0.75 -4.86 2.67
C ASN A 63 2.18 -4.62 2.18
N LEU A 64 2.60 -5.19 1.05
CA LEU A 64 3.98 -5.13 0.59
C LEU A 64 4.10 -4.34 -0.72
N ARG A 65 5.31 -3.85 -0.97
CA ARG A 65 5.68 -3.22 -2.24
C ARG A 65 7.11 -3.61 -2.61
N ILE A 66 7.42 -3.53 -3.89
CA ILE A 66 8.76 -3.75 -4.40
C ILE A 66 9.46 -2.41 -4.58
N VAL A 67 10.63 -2.28 -3.97
CA VAL A 67 11.50 -1.10 -4.08
C VAL A 67 12.87 -1.52 -4.61
N VAL A 68 13.56 -0.59 -5.24
CA VAL A 68 14.96 -0.78 -5.62
C VAL A 68 15.81 -0.07 -4.59
N ILE A 69 16.73 -0.78 -3.95
CA ILE A 69 17.67 -0.25 -2.97
C ILE A 69 19.06 -0.72 -3.37
N ASN A 70 19.98 0.22 -3.62
CA ASN A 70 21.35 -0.07 -4.06
C ASN A 70 21.40 -0.99 -5.31
N ASN A 71 20.55 -0.74 -6.30
CA ASN A 71 20.39 -1.54 -7.53
C ASN A 71 19.85 -2.98 -7.33
N TYR A 72 19.37 -3.32 -6.13
CA TYR A 72 18.70 -4.61 -5.88
C TYR A 72 17.22 -4.42 -5.59
N TYR A 73 16.39 -5.31 -6.13
CA TYR A 73 14.97 -5.36 -5.78
C TYR A 73 14.80 -5.93 -4.37
N LYS A 74 14.02 -5.23 -3.54
CA LYS A 74 13.67 -5.65 -2.19
C LYS A 74 12.18 -5.55 -1.98
N VAL A 75 11.64 -6.51 -1.24
CA VAL A 75 10.27 -6.47 -0.74
C VAL A 75 10.27 -5.70 0.57
N VAL A 76 9.45 -4.66 0.67
CA VAL A 76 9.29 -3.87 1.89
C VAL A 76 7.81 -3.69 2.20
N GLU A 77 7.48 -3.38 3.45
CA GLU A 77 6.12 -3.02 3.82
C GLU A 77 5.73 -1.68 3.16
N LYS A 78 4.46 -1.58 2.78
CA LYS A 78 3.88 -0.31 2.32
C LYS A 78 3.86 0.68 3.49
N PRO A 79 4.02 1.98 3.24
CA PRO A 79 3.84 2.99 4.28
C PRO A 79 2.42 2.94 4.84
N THR A 80 2.29 3.20 6.14
CA THR A 80 0.98 3.24 6.79
C THR A 80 0.52 4.68 6.92
N LEU A 81 -0.67 4.96 6.40
CA LEU A 81 -1.33 6.25 6.56
C LEU A 81 -2.14 6.27 7.85
N LYS A 82 -1.69 7.07 8.81
CA LYS A 82 -2.45 7.40 10.02
C LYS A 82 -3.30 8.64 9.79
N LEU A 83 -4.61 8.47 9.94
CA LEU A 83 -5.60 9.53 9.86
C LEU A 83 -6.05 9.93 11.27
N SER A 84 -6.11 11.22 11.55
CA SER A 84 -6.74 11.74 12.76
C SER A 84 -7.55 12.99 12.45
N TYR A 85 -8.45 13.36 13.36
CA TYR A 85 -9.27 14.55 13.21
C TYR A 85 -9.48 15.29 14.53
N SER A 86 -9.74 16.59 14.42
CA SER A 86 -10.27 17.41 15.50
C SER A 86 -11.35 18.35 14.98
N ASN A 87 -12.38 18.58 15.80
CA ASN A 87 -13.36 19.62 15.55
C ASN A 87 -12.72 20.98 15.89
N THR A 88 -12.70 21.91 14.95
CA THR A 88 -12.16 23.26 15.18
C THR A 88 -13.27 24.27 15.47
N THR A 89 -14.42 24.14 14.80
CA THR A 89 -15.64 24.89 15.08
C THR A 89 -16.87 24.03 14.74
N THR A 90 -18.08 24.57 14.95
CA THR A 90 -19.38 23.88 14.88
C THR A 90 -19.71 23.15 13.57
N ASN A 91 -18.94 23.40 12.49
CA ASN A 91 -19.06 22.74 11.19
C ASN A 91 -17.69 22.53 10.52
N ARG A 92 -16.59 22.57 11.27
CA ARG A 92 -15.23 22.46 10.70
C ARG A 92 -14.45 21.35 11.37
N VAL A 93 -13.89 20.48 10.53
CA VAL A 93 -13.01 19.40 10.95
C VAL A 93 -11.62 19.63 10.37
N LYS A 94 -10.61 19.62 11.22
CA LYS A 94 -9.21 19.53 10.79
C LYS A 94 -8.83 18.06 10.70
N LEU A 95 -8.60 17.59 9.48
CA LEU A 95 -8.01 16.29 9.21
C LEU A 95 -6.49 16.42 9.24
N THR A 96 -5.83 15.46 9.88
CA THR A 96 -4.38 15.34 9.92
C THR A 96 -4.01 13.97 9.38
N VAL A 97 -3.01 13.96 8.51
CA VAL A 97 -2.45 12.75 7.93
C VAL A 97 -0.99 12.63 8.33
N LYS A 98 -0.56 11.42 8.63
CA LYS A 98 0.84 11.09 8.90
C LYS A 98 1.17 9.75 8.26
N LEU A 99 2.17 9.74 7.39
CA LEU A 99 2.77 8.51 6.90
C LEU A 99 3.81 8.03 7.92
N VAL A 100 3.78 6.73 8.20
CA VAL A 100 4.80 6.01 8.97
C VAL A 100 5.32 4.84 8.15
N ASN A 101 6.43 4.23 8.57
CA ASN A 101 7.11 3.15 7.84
C ASN A 101 7.53 3.56 6.41
N THR A 102 7.87 4.84 6.24
CA THR A 102 8.48 5.36 5.02
C THR A 102 9.97 5.09 5.00
N LEU A 103 10.54 4.92 3.81
CA LEU A 103 11.98 4.86 3.57
C LEU A 103 12.50 6.27 3.27
N ASP A 104 13.80 6.50 3.48
CA ASP A 104 14.41 7.82 3.21
C ASP A 104 14.31 8.26 1.73
N GLN A 105 14.24 7.29 0.82
CA GLN A 105 14.06 7.52 -0.61
C GLN A 105 12.60 7.77 -1.02
N ASP A 106 11.65 7.59 -0.11
CA ASP A 106 10.25 7.88 -0.43
C ASP A 106 10.02 9.38 -0.49
N ASN A 107 9.34 9.82 -1.55
CA ASN A 107 8.97 11.22 -1.75
C ASN A 107 7.46 11.35 -2.03
N PHE A 108 6.66 11.08 -1.00
CA PHE A 108 5.21 11.25 -1.09
C PHE A 108 4.84 12.72 -0.93
N LYS A 109 4.34 13.32 -2.02
CA LYS A 109 3.94 14.73 -2.04
C LYS A 109 2.51 14.95 -1.58
N GLU A 110 1.66 13.94 -1.72
CA GLU A 110 0.24 14.07 -1.45
C GLU A 110 -0.43 12.74 -1.15
N VAL A 111 -1.64 12.81 -0.57
CA VAL A 111 -2.52 11.68 -0.31
C VAL A 111 -3.93 12.03 -0.78
N ASN A 112 -4.55 11.10 -1.49
CA ASN A 112 -5.93 11.20 -1.97
C ASN A 112 -6.88 10.48 -1.01
N LEU A 113 -7.84 11.25 -0.50
CA LEU A 113 -8.85 10.80 0.44
C LEU A 113 -10.25 10.98 -0.12
N LYS A 114 -11.19 10.17 0.37
CA LYS A 114 -12.63 10.31 0.13
C LYS A 114 -13.36 10.59 1.42
N LEU A 115 -14.21 11.61 1.44
CA LEU A 115 -15.06 11.97 2.57
C LEU A 115 -16.43 12.38 2.05
N ALA A 116 -17.50 11.80 2.61
CA ALA A 116 -18.88 12.09 2.21
C ALA A 116 -19.11 11.97 0.69
N GLY A 117 -18.43 11.02 0.03
CA GLY A 117 -18.51 10.84 -1.42
C GLY A 117 -17.56 11.73 -2.23
N VAL A 118 -17.03 12.80 -1.64
CA VAL A 118 -16.14 13.76 -2.30
C VAL A 118 -14.69 13.32 -2.19
N LYS A 119 -13.98 13.32 -3.32
CA LYS A 119 -12.53 13.08 -3.36
C LYS A 119 -11.78 14.38 -3.13
N PHE A 120 -10.72 14.34 -2.35
CA PHE A 120 -9.87 15.49 -2.11
C PHE A 120 -8.44 15.06 -1.78
N THR A 121 -7.51 15.97 -2.00
CA THR A 121 -6.09 15.73 -1.77
C THR A 121 -5.60 16.52 -0.56
N ILE A 122 -4.69 15.91 0.22
CA ILE A 122 -3.91 16.57 1.27
C ILE A 122 -2.45 16.56 0.84
N GLN A 123 -1.86 17.76 0.74
CA GLN A 123 -0.43 17.91 0.47
C GLN A 123 0.38 17.52 1.70
N LEU A 124 1.46 16.79 1.48
CA LEU A 124 2.38 16.31 2.49
C LEU A 124 3.63 17.20 2.52
N ASN A 125 4.02 17.56 3.74
CA ASN A 125 5.32 18.13 4.07
C ASN A 125 5.94 17.23 5.15
N ASN A 126 7.11 16.66 4.86
CA ASN A 126 7.79 15.71 5.74
C ASN A 126 6.87 14.58 6.23
N ASN A 127 6.22 13.89 5.28
CA ASN A 127 5.31 12.77 5.55
C ASN A 127 4.07 13.11 6.39
N GLN A 128 3.75 14.40 6.55
CA GLN A 128 2.60 14.87 7.31
C GLN A 128 1.83 15.94 6.55
N GLY A 129 0.52 15.99 6.73
CA GLY A 129 -0.32 16.99 6.08
C GLY A 129 -1.55 17.30 6.90
N THR A 130 -2.13 18.46 6.69
CA THR A 130 -3.41 18.81 7.32
C THR A 130 -4.33 19.50 6.33
N LYS A 131 -5.63 19.32 6.52
CA LYS A 131 -6.66 20.02 5.74
C LYS A 131 -7.88 20.26 6.60
N VAL A 132 -8.41 21.47 6.52
CA VAL A 132 -9.69 21.82 7.15
C VAL A 132 -10.79 21.60 6.12
N VAL A 133 -11.85 20.90 6.55
CA VAL A 133 -13.02 20.63 5.73
C VAL A 133 -14.26 21.13 6.47
N GLU A 134 -15.13 21.81 5.75
CA GLU A 134 -16.43 22.24 6.28
C GLU A 134 -17.47 21.16 5.98
N LEU A 135 -18.16 20.68 7.01
CA LEU A 135 -19.15 19.62 6.91
C LEU A 135 -20.34 19.94 7.81
N PRO A 136 -21.57 19.65 7.38
CA PRO A 136 -22.72 19.68 8.27
C PRO A 136 -22.53 18.73 9.45
N LYS A 137 -23.17 19.04 10.58
CA LYS A 137 -23.21 18.15 11.75
C LYS A 137 -23.67 16.75 11.34
N GLY A 138 -22.92 15.73 11.75
CA GLY A 138 -23.17 14.37 11.30
C GLY A 138 -22.02 13.42 11.58
N ARG A 139 -22.19 12.18 11.09
CA ARG A 139 -21.17 11.13 11.14
C ARG A 139 -20.71 10.83 9.73
N TYR A 140 -19.40 10.81 9.53
CA TYR A 140 -18.80 10.53 8.22
C TYR A 140 -17.65 9.53 8.34
N GLN A 141 -17.24 9.01 7.19
CA GLN A 141 -16.08 8.15 7.04
C GLN A 141 -15.10 8.81 6.09
N VAL A 142 -13.83 8.84 6.48
CA VAL A 142 -12.70 9.23 5.63
C VAL A 142 -11.98 7.95 5.24
N VAL A 143 -11.75 7.77 3.95
CA VAL A 143 -11.08 6.58 3.38
C VAL A 143 -9.93 7.03 2.49
N CYS A 144 -8.77 6.37 2.60
CA CYS A 144 -7.67 6.54 1.65
C CYS A 144 -7.99 5.83 0.34
N ILE A 145 -7.78 6.51 -0.78
CA ILE A 145 -8.04 5.94 -2.12
C ILE A 145 -6.74 5.45 -2.76
N ASP A 146 -5.59 5.83 -2.23
CA ASP A 146 -4.29 5.42 -2.78
C ASP A 146 -3.92 4.00 -2.34
N ASP A 147 -3.75 3.09 -3.31
CA ASP A 147 -3.39 1.68 -3.08
C ASP A 147 -1.94 1.50 -2.59
N ILE A 148 -1.15 2.56 -2.62
CA ILE A 148 0.25 2.57 -2.17
C ILE A 148 0.38 2.62 -0.65
N PHE A 149 -0.69 2.96 0.08
CA PHE A 149 -0.67 3.08 1.53
C PHE A 149 -1.55 2.03 2.21
N ILE A 150 -1.10 1.55 3.35
CA ILE A 150 -1.97 0.82 4.29
C ILE A 150 -2.74 1.87 5.09
N SER A 151 -4.07 1.85 5.03
CA SER A 151 -4.89 2.83 5.73
C SER A 151 -6.15 2.21 6.31
N GLU A 152 -6.56 2.70 7.46
CA GLU A 152 -7.82 2.35 8.11
C GLU A 152 -8.90 3.42 7.83
N ILE A 153 -10.15 3.00 7.85
CA ILE A 153 -11.29 3.91 7.72
C ILE A 153 -11.41 4.75 8.98
N LEU A 154 -11.23 6.07 8.84
CA LEU A 154 -11.42 7.00 9.95
C LEU A 154 -12.89 7.40 10.05
N LYS A 155 -13.52 7.09 11.19
CA LYS A 155 -14.89 7.54 11.51
C LYS A 155 -14.83 8.89 12.22
N ILE A 156 -15.48 9.90 11.65
CA ILE A 156 -15.52 11.26 12.21
C ILE A 156 -16.93 11.64 12.65
N ARG A 157 -17.01 12.45 13.71
CA ARG A 157 -18.25 13.07 14.19
C ARG A 157 -18.08 14.58 14.25
N VAL A 158 -18.88 15.29 13.47
CA VAL A 158 -18.95 16.76 13.46
C VAL A 158 -19.98 17.20 14.48
N VAL A 159 -19.58 18.08 15.40
CA VAL A 159 -20.37 18.51 16.58
C VAL A 159 -20.71 19.98 16.49
#